data_AF-F0ZI06-F1
#
_entry.id   AF-F0ZI06-F1
#
_cell.length_a   1.000
_cell.length_b   1.000
_cell.length_c   1.000
_cell.angle_alpha   90.00
_cell.angle_beta   90.00
_cell.angle_gamma   90.00
#
_symmetry.space_group_name_H-M   'P 1'
#
loop_
_entity.id
_entity.type
_entity.pdbx_description
1 polymer ?
#
loop_
_entity_poly.entity_id
_entity_poly.type
_entity_poly.pdbx_seq_one_letter_code
_entity_poly.pdbx_strand_id
1 'polypeptide(L)'
;MEKILNVASLKNYVSSLNLPNITISKPYEVGRYSYDNHRCDYPVELSKFKKPIIDESLIKDFKGKESIPQNNDTPIMFILDTLMKNDYDVSKCSFISYRNSFRKIFESINSSKIFNSSWSIHIQRVSSTIHLGMNNTINNNNNNAEKNDALKSMYSGFAFENLSKETQYQNNFCSIVYSRLYNNNFILACEIDCYDNNNNNNNNNNNNNNNTENNQNKEKDFNIDNYIELKVTKETDQSGKYFKNKLLSYWFQSYIAGVPKVIVGFRNDSFLLKGFKAFDTNSLPRYSYPFWDKNMVLAYGNEILEFIKNNTTSGKSYRLEFDYPNLKLFESKEISLLSDDYLDYFNNKINIINNNNNNNNNNNNNNNNNNNNNNNKNFKEKRYIDIDNRDIKKNKT
;
A
#
# COMPACT_ATOMS: atom_id res chain seq x y z
N MET A 1 -9.64 19.46 17.73
CA MET A 1 -10.15 18.54 18.77
C MET A 1 -9.71 17.14 18.38
N GLU A 2 -9.09 16.41 19.32
CA GLU A 2 -8.68 15.01 19.10
C GLU A 2 -9.90 14.13 18.82
N LYS A 3 -9.77 13.21 17.87
CA LYS A 3 -10.76 12.20 17.53
C LYS A 3 -10.17 10.83 17.83
N ILE A 4 -10.92 9.97 18.49
CA ILE A 4 -10.46 8.63 18.89
C ILE A 4 -11.40 7.60 18.30
N LEU A 5 -10.82 6.60 17.63
CA LEU A 5 -11.51 5.42 17.12
C LEU A 5 -10.99 4.19 17.85
N ASN A 6 -11.87 3.44 18.51
CA ASN A 6 -11.50 2.17 19.12
C ASN A 6 -11.53 1.05 18.06
N VAL A 7 -10.36 0.51 17.75
CA VAL A 7 -10.19 -0.49 16.69
C VAL A 7 -10.78 -1.87 17.03
N ALA A 8 -10.90 -2.21 18.31
CA ALA A 8 -11.53 -3.45 18.74
C ALA A 8 -13.05 -3.37 18.57
N SER A 9 -13.65 -2.23 18.94
CA SER A 9 -15.07 -1.95 18.69
C SER A 9 -15.37 -1.91 17.19
N LEU A 10 -14.50 -1.28 16.38
CA LEU A 10 -14.65 -1.27 14.92
C LEU A 10 -14.62 -2.70 14.35
N LYS A 11 -13.69 -3.54 14.81
CA LYS A 11 -13.63 -4.94 14.38
C LYS A 11 -14.93 -5.69 14.69
N ASN A 12 -15.49 -5.50 15.88
CA ASN A 12 -16.77 -6.11 16.26
C ASN A 12 -17.92 -5.61 15.38
N TYR A 13 -17.97 -4.30 15.10
CA TYR A 13 -18.94 -3.71 14.17
C TYR A 13 -18.84 -4.32 12.77
N VAL A 14 -17.65 -4.36 12.17
CA VAL A 14 -17.46 -4.94 10.83
C VAL A 14 -17.81 -6.43 10.82
N SER A 15 -17.55 -7.15 11.93
CA SER A 15 -17.86 -8.58 12.06
C SER A 15 -19.36 -8.86 12.11
N SER A 16 -20.19 -7.88 12.50
CA SER A 16 -21.65 -8.03 12.52
C SER A 16 -22.30 -7.73 11.17
N LEU A 17 -21.55 -7.18 10.22
CA LEU A 17 -22.04 -6.88 8.88
C LEU A 17 -22.12 -8.15 8.02
N ASN A 18 -23.17 -8.24 7.20
CA ASN A 18 -23.20 -9.20 6.12
C ASN A 18 -22.37 -8.69 4.94
N LEU A 19 -21.08 -8.99 4.94
CA LEU A 19 -20.14 -8.48 3.95
C LEU A 19 -20.29 -9.19 2.59
N PRO A 20 -20.42 -8.46 1.46
CA PRO A 20 -20.34 -9.06 0.14
C PRO A 20 -18.90 -9.54 -0.14
N ASN A 21 -18.66 -10.12 -1.32
CA ASN A 21 -17.29 -10.31 -1.79
C ASN A 21 -16.67 -8.95 -2.11
N ILE A 22 -15.68 -8.53 -1.31
CA ILE A 22 -15.01 -7.24 -1.44
C ILE A 22 -13.71 -7.45 -2.20
N THR A 23 -13.46 -6.56 -3.16
CA THR A 23 -12.22 -6.50 -3.93
C THR A 23 -11.85 -5.05 -4.16
N ILE A 24 -10.58 -4.79 -4.41
CA ILE A 24 -10.14 -3.53 -5.01
C ILE A 24 -10.23 -3.64 -6.54
N SER A 25 -10.35 -2.52 -7.25
CA SER A 25 -10.16 -2.53 -8.71
C SER A 25 -8.76 -3.05 -9.05
N LYS A 26 -8.58 -3.77 -10.18
CA LYS A 26 -7.26 -4.24 -10.59
C LYS A 26 -6.27 -3.05 -10.55
N PRO A 27 -5.20 -3.12 -9.73
CA PRO A 27 -4.20 -2.07 -9.72
C PRO A 27 -3.56 -1.94 -11.09
N TYR A 28 -3.41 -0.71 -11.56
CA TYR A 28 -2.63 -0.41 -12.76
C TYR A 28 -1.53 0.58 -12.42
N GLU A 29 -0.39 0.40 -13.07
CA GLU A 29 0.79 1.23 -12.82
C GLU A 29 0.66 2.57 -13.55
N VAL A 30 0.94 3.66 -12.84
CA VAL A 30 0.84 5.05 -13.33
C VAL A 30 2.19 5.78 -13.32
N GLY A 31 3.20 5.13 -12.77
CA GLY A 31 4.56 5.64 -12.71
C GLY A 31 5.47 4.62 -12.04
N ARG A 32 6.77 4.81 -12.21
CA ARG A 32 7.79 4.00 -11.56
C ARG A 32 9.05 4.85 -11.40
N TYR A 33 9.84 4.56 -10.38
CA TYR A 33 11.10 5.23 -10.14
C TYR A 33 12.06 4.31 -9.38
N SER A 34 13.35 4.54 -9.57
CA SER A 34 14.39 3.94 -8.72
C SER A 34 14.93 4.98 -7.76
N TYR A 35 15.19 4.60 -6.51
CA TYR A 35 15.57 5.54 -5.45
C TYR A 35 16.62 4.97 -4.49
N ASP A 36 17.32 5.88 -3.83
CA ASP A 36 18.12 5.63 -2.65
C ASP A 36 17.58 6.47 -1.47
N ASN A 37 18.38 6.61 -0.40
CA ASN A 37 17.99 7.40 0.77
C ASN A 37 17.90 8.92 0.51
N HIS A 38 18.31 9.42 -0.65
CA HIS A 38 18.50 10.84 -0.93
C HIS A 38 17.68 11.33 -2.12
N ARG A 39 17.51 10.53 -3.19
CA ARG A 39 16.84 10.92 -4.43
C ARG A 39 16.17 9.76 -5.16
N CYS A 40 15.32 10.09 -6.12
CA CYS A 40 14.49 9.15 -6.89
C CYS A 40 14.60 9.30 -8.43
N ASP A 41 15.61 10.03 -8.91
CA ASP A 41 15.82 10.36 -10.32
C ASP A 41 16.77 9.37 -11.03
N TYR A 42 16.93 8.18 -10.49
CA TYR A 42 17.78 7.14 -11.09
C TYR A 42 17.11 6.47 -12.28
N PRO A 43 17.91 5.93 -13.23
CA PRO A 43 17.40 5.00 -14.23
C PRO A 43 16.62 3.87 -13.57
N VAL A 44 15.49 3.52 -14.18
CA VAL A 44 14.59 2.52 -13.64
C VAL A 44 15.22 1.13 -13.79
N GLU A 45 15.61 0.54 -12.68
CA GLU A 45 16.30 -0.74 -12.62
C GLU A 45 15.57 -1.70 -11.67
N LEU A 46 15.15 -2.85 -12.20
CA LEU A 46 14.55 -3.94 -11.43
C LEU A 46 15.27 -5.24 -11.77
N SER A 47 15.60 -6.02 -10.74
CA SER A 47 16.31 -7.28 -10.91
C SER A 47 15.39 -8.40 -11.37
N LYS A 48 15.89 -9.28 -12.22
CA LYS A 48 15.16 -10.49 -12.62
C LYS A 48 15.29 -11.54 -11.53
N PHE A 49 14.21 -12.27 -11.28
CA PHE A 49 14.20 -13.37 -10.33
C PHE A 49 15.17 -14.47 -10.74
N LYS A 50 15.98 -14.88 -9.77
CA LYS A 50 16.88 -16.03 -9.84
C LYS A 50 16.45 -17.04 -8.79
N LYS A 51 16.40 -18.32 -9.14
CA LYS A 51 16.13 -19.38 -8.15
C LYS A 51 17.27 -19.42 -7.13
N PRO A 52 16.99 -19.28 -5.82
CA PRO A 52 18.02 -19.37 -4.79
C PRO A 52 18.52 -20.82 -4.65
N ILE A 53 19.76 -20.97 -4.17
CA ILE A 53 20.38 -22.27 -3.92
C ILE A 53 19.89 -22.81 -2.57
N ILE A 54 19.46 -24.07 -2.55
CA ILE A 54 19.05 -24.75 -1.31
C ILE A 54 20.28 -25.07 -0.46
N ASP A 55 20.09 -25.06 0.85
CA ASP A 55 21.09 -25.20 1.90
C ASP A 55 22.10 -24.04 2.04
N GLU A 56 21.88 -22.94 1.32
CA GLU A 56 22.61 -21.69 1.57
C GLU A 56 22.26 -21.07 2.92
N SER A 57 23.27 -20.49 3.57
CA SER A 57 23.10 -19.79 4.84
C SER A 57 22.61 -18.36 4.61
N LEU A 58 21.40 -18.07 5.11
CA LEU A 58 20.82 -16.73 5.07
C LEU A 58 21.43 -15.76 6.10
N ILE A 59 22.46 -16.18 6.82
CA ILE A 59 23.19 -15.38 7.80
C ILE A 59 24.70 -15.43 7.57
N LYS A 60 25.16 -15.87 6.38
CA LYS A 60 26.59 -16.06 6.06
C LYS A 60 27.43 -14.82 6.36
N ASP A 61 26.94 -13.64 5.97
CA ASP A 61 27.64 -12.37 6.14
C ASP A 61 27.06 -11.50 7.27
N PHE A 62 26.24 -12.09 8.16
CA PHE A 62 25.67 -11.37 9.30
C PHE A 62 26.73 -11.11 10.37
N LYS A 63 27.03 -9.84 10.62
CA LYS A 63 28.02 -9.37 11.62
C LYS A 63 27.38 -8.69 12.82
N GLY A 64 26.10 -8.32 12.71
CA GLY A 64 25.39 -7.58 13.74
C GLY A 64 24.32 -6.68 13.14
N LYS A 65 23.88 -5.69 13.92
CA LYS A 65 22.83 -4.73 13.52
C LYS A 65 23.23 -3.93 12.28
N GLU A 66 24.52 -3.64 12.12
CA GLU A 66 25.10 -2.93 10.98
C GLU A 66 25.01 -3.70 9.66
N SER A 67 24.75 -5.01 9.70
CA SER A 67 24.51 -5.81 8.50
C SER A 67 23.09 -5.66 7.96
N ILE A 68 22.18 -5.07 8.73
CA ILE A 68 20.79 -4.88 8.34
C ILE A 68 20.66 -3.50 7.68
N PRO A 69 20.12 -3.41 6.45
CA PRO A 69 19.86 -2.12 5.81
C PRO A 69 19.01 -1.22 6.71
N GLN A 70 19.42 0.03 6.86
CA GLN A 70 18.65 1.01 7.62
C GLN A 70 17.39 1.38 6.84
N ASN A 71 16.24 1.27 7.50
CA ASN A 71 14.94 1.58 6.93
C ASN A 71 14.61 3.05 7.20
N ASN A 72 15.16 3.94 6.38
CA ASN A 72 14.88 5.37 6.49
C ASN A 72 13.48 5.69 5.98
N ASP A 73 12.85 6.71 6.54
CA ASP A 73 11.59 7.23 6.00
C ASP A 73 11.81 7.69 4.56
N THR A 74 11.15 7.03 3.60
CA THR A 74 11.17 7.48 2.21
C THR A 74 10.22 8.67 2.07
N PRO A 75 10.69 9.85 1.62
CA PRO A 75 9.84 11.03 1.49
C PRO A 75 8.66 10.76 0.55
N ILE A 76 7.47 11.24 0.92
CA ILE A 76 6.31 11.20 0.03
C ILE A 76 6.56 11.97 -1.27
N MET A 77 7.50 12.93 -1.23
CA MET A 77 7.88 13.75 -2.39
C MET A 77 8.33 12.92 -3.59
N PHE A 78 8.96 11.76 -3.40
CA PHE A 78 9.36 10.90 -4.54
C PHE A 78 8.14 10.41 -5.34
N ILE A 79 7.02 10.17 -4.67
CA ILE A 79 5.75 9.82 -5.33
C ILE A 79 5.23 11.04 -6.09
N LEU A 80 5.20 12.20 -5.44
CA LEU A 80 4.61 13.42 -5.96
C LEU A 80 5.40 13.96 -7.16
N ASP A 81 6.72 14.01 -7.05
CA ASP A 81 7.64 14.42 -8.13
C ASP A 81 7.48 13.53 -9.36
N THR A 82 7.35 12.20 -9.15
CA THR A 82 7.14 11.26 -10.27
C THR A 82 5.79 11.48 -10.93
N LEU A 83 4.72 11.69 -10.16
CA LEU A 83 3.39 11.97 -10.70
C LEU A 83 3.34 13.31 -11.45
N MET A 84 4.02 14.34 -10.94
CA MET A 84 4.16 15.65 -11.60
C MET A 84 4.93 15.53 -12.92
N LYS A 85 6.07 14.83 -12.92
CA LYS A 85 6.87 14.57 -14.14
C LYS A 85 6.06 13.84 -15.21
N ASN A 86 5.18 12.93 -14.81
CA ASN A 86 4.31 12.17 -15.70
C ASN A 86 3.00 12.91 -16.06
N ASP A 87 2.83 14.16 -15.60
CA ASP A 87 1.61 14.97 -15.77
C ASP A 87 0.31 14.26 -15.30
N TYR A 88 0.43 13.37 -14.30
CA TYR A 88 -0.68 12.54 -13.84
C TYR A 88 -1.69 13.35 -13.04
N ASP A 89 -2.97 13.19 -13.37
CA ASP A 89 -4.09 13.88 -12.69
C ASP A 89 -4.38 13.26 -11.32
N VAL A 90 -3.83 13.88 -10.28
CA VAL A 90 -3.99 13.48 -8.88
C VAL A 90 -5.29 13.99 -8.24
N SER A 91 -6.00 14.93 -8.87
CA SER A 91 -7.19 15.59 -8.30
C SER A 91 -8.36 14.64 -8.05
N LYS A 92 -8.40 13.52 -8.76
CA LYS A 92 -9.44 12.47 -8.66
C LYS A 92 -9.17 11.44 -7.57
N CYS A 93 -8.04 11.57 -6.86
CA CYS A 93 -7.61 10.61 -5.85
C CYS A 93 -8.08 11.03 -4.46
N SER A 94 -8.60 10.08 -3.69
CA SER A 94 -8.95 10.28 -2.28
C SER A 94 -7.70 10.20 -1.40
N PHE A 95 -6.78 9.29 -1.73
CA PHE A 95 -5.55 9.08 -0.96
C PHE A 95 -4.30 8.96 -1.84
N ILE A 96 -3.19 9.51 -1.37
CA ILE A 96 -1.85 9.29 -1.94
C ILE A 96 -0.90 8.91 -0.80
N SER A 97 -0.20 7.78 -0.93
CA SER A 97 0.71 7.30 0.11
C SER A 97 1.71 6.26 -0.40
N TYR A 98 2.58 5.80 0.49
CA TYR A 98 3.22 4.50 0.37
C TYR A 98 2.29 3.38 0.80
N ARG A 99 2.42 2.22 0.15
CA ARG A 99 1.72 0.96 0.47
C ARG A 99 1.85 0.56 1.95
N ASN A 100 2.96 0.90 2.61
CA ASN A 100 3.18 0.59 4.02
C ASN A 100 2.21 1.32 4.97
N SER A 101 1.77 2.54 4.64
CA SER A 101 0.76 3.26 5.44
C SER A 101 -0.59 2.52 5.43
N PHE A 102 -1.02 2.10 4.24
CA PHE A 102 -2.22 1.27 4.08
C PHE A 102 -2.07 -0.06 4.80
N ARG A 103 -0.89 -0.69 4.72
CA ARG A 103 -0.61 -1.93 5.45
C ARG A 103 -0.83 -1.77 6.95
N LYS A 104 -0.29 -0.71 7.56
CA LYS A 104 -0.46 -0.41 8.99
C LYS A 104 -1.92 -0.19 9.36
N ILE A 105 -2.66 0.57 8.56
CA ILE A 105 -4.08 0.84 8.75
C ILE A 105 -4.89 -0.47 8.68
N PHE A 106 -4.76 -1.23 7.61
CA PHE A 106 -5.61 -2.40 7.34
C PHE A 106 -5.25 -3.61 8.22
N GLU A 107 -3.96 -3.83 8.49
CA GLU A 107 -3.53 -4.94 9.36
C GLU A 107 -3.80 -4.67 10.85
N SER A 108 -4.20 -3.47 11.24
CA SER A 108 -4.53 -3.15 12.65
C SER A 108 -5.71 -3.97 13.20
N ILE A 109 -6.52 -4.58 12.32
CA ILE A 109 -7.57 -5.56 12.68
C ILE A 109 -7.03 -6.82 13.36
N ASN A 110 -5.77 -7.21 13.07
CA ASN A 110 -5.18 -8.45 13.56
C ASN A 110 -4.27 -8.19 14.76
N SER A 111 -4.90 -7.72 15.85
CA SER A 111 -4.24 -7.25 17.08
C SER A 111 -3.39 -8.33 17.79
N SER A 112 -3.48 -9.59 17.39
CA SER A 112 -2.59 -10.67 17.86
C SER A 112 -1.11 -10.45 17.47
N LYS A 113 -0.83 -9.64 16.43
CA LYS A 113 0.53 -9.20 16.04
C LYS A 113 1.01 -7.94 16.79
N ILE A 114 0.13 -7.25 17.52
CA ILE A 114 0.24 -5.81 17.82
C ILE A 114 0.73 -5.50 19.23
N PHE A 115 1.10 -6.49 20.05
CA PHE A 115 1.64 -6.22 21.38
C PHE A 115 2.95 -5.39 21.41
N ASN A 116 3.49 -4.90 20.27
CA ASN A 116 4.75 -4.16 20.22
C ASN A 116 4.95 -3.15 19.05
N SER A 117 3.90 -2.69 18.35
CA SER A 117 4.14 -1.65 17.33
C SER A 117 3.06 -0.57 17.31
N SER A 118 3.21 0.40 18.20
CA SER A 118 2.67 1.73 17.95
C SER A 118 3.23 2.25 16.63
N TRP A 119 2.46 3.07 15.95
CA TRP A 119 2.89 3.73 14.72
C TRP A 119 2.20 5.08 14.58
N SER A 120 2.82 5.97 13.80
CA SER A 120 2.30 7.29 13.52
C SER A 120 2.39 7.58 12.03
N ILE A 121 1.31 8.12 11.49
CA ILE A 121 1.20 8.55 10.10
C ILE A 121 0.92 10.05 10.13
N HIS A 122 1.76 10.81 9.44
CA HIS A 122 1.52 12.21 9.13
C HIS A 122 0.53 12.32 7.98
N ILE A 123 -0.39 13.28 8.08
CA ILE A 123 -1.48 13.49 7.13
C ILE A 123 -1.50 14.96 6.74
N GLN A 124 -1.60 15.26 5.44
CA GLN A 124 -1.88 16.60 4.94
C GLN A 124 -2.96 16.52 3.86
N ARG A 125 -4.01 17.32 4.00
CA ARG A 125 -5.16 17.29 3.08
C ARG A 125 -5.19 18.55 2.21
N VAL A 126 -5.35 18.36 0.90
CA VAL A 126 -5.55 19.43 -0.08
C VAL A 126 -6.77 19.09 -0.92
N SER A 127 -7.77 19.96 -0.89
CA SER A 127 -9.09 19.70 -1.46
C SER A 127 -9.67 18.37 -0.94
N SER A 128 -10.04 17.46 -1.84
CA SER A 128 -10.51 16.11 -1.54
C SER A 128 -9.39 15.09 -1.31
N THR A 129 -8.14 15.42 -1.60
CA THR A 129 -7.00 14.48 -1.61
C THR A 129 -6.24 14.51 -0.29
N ILE A 130 -6.05 13.32 0.29
CA ILE A 130 -5.41 13.11 1.58
C ILE A 130 -4.06 12.43 1.35
N HIS A 131 -2.98 13.09 1.76
CA HIS A 131 -1.61 12.60 1.62
C HIS A 131 -1.17 12.00 2.94
N LEU A 132 -0.66 10.78 2.91
CA LEU A 132 -0.22 10.05 4.10
C LEU A 132 1.27 9.73 4.00
N GLY A 133 2.08 10.31 4.88
CA GLY A 133 3.51 10.04 5.02
C GLY A 133 3.80 9.32 6.34
N MET A 134 4.60 8.25 6.31
CA MET A 134 5.01 7.58 7.56
C MET A 134 5.99 8.48 8.32
N ASN A 135 5.94 8.43 9.65
CA ASN A 135 6.98 8.99 10.49
C ASN A 135 7.52 7.87 11.38
N ASN A 136 8.69 7.33 11.05
CA ASN A 136 9.39 6.32 11.85
C ASN A 136 10.05 6.93 13.09
N THR A 137 9.96 8.24 13.34
CA THR A 137 10.52 8.92 14.52
C THR A 137 9.83 8.52 15.84
N ILE A 138 8.80 7.66 15.82
CA ILE A 138 8.54 6.79 16.97
C ILE A 138 9.65 5.73 16.96
N ASN A 139 10.85 6.18 17.33
CA ASN A 139 11.88 5.30 17.85
C ASN A 139 11.19 4.57 19.00
N ASN A 140 10.97 3.27 18.80
CA ASN A 140 11.01 2.36 19.92
C ASN A 140 12.41 2.55 20.53
N ASN A 141 12.54 3.51 21.45
CA ASN A 141 13.60 3.58 22.47
C ASN A 141 13.46 2.39 23.43
N ASN A 142 13.09 1.21 22.91
CA ASN A 142 13.36 -0.04 23.53
C ASN A 142 14.86 -0.25 23.35
N ASN A 143 15.63 0.34 24.26
CA ASN A 143 17.01 -0.02 24.61
C ASN A 143 17.13 -1.49 25.09
N ASN A 144 16.11 -2.31 24.84
CA ASN A 144 16.22 -3.75 24.97
C ASN A 144 17.07 -4.20 23.80
N ALA A 145 18.27 -4.71 24.08
CA ALA A 145 19.09 -5.41 23.10
C ALA A 145 18.18 -6.29 22.24
N GLU A 146 17.99 -5.93 20.97
CA GLU A 146 17.22 -6.75 20.05
C GLU A 146 17.88 -8.13 20.07
N LYS A 147 17.11 -9.16 20.46
CA LYS A 147 17.64 -10.51 20.59
C LYS A 147 18.33 -10.87 19.28
N ASN A 148 19.54 -11.43 19.35
CA ASN A 148 20.37 -11.76 18.19
C ASN A 148 19.57 -12.51 17.09
N ASP A 149 18.67 -13.40 17.48
CA ASP A 149 17.82 -14.14 16.53
C ASP A 149 16.79 -13.27 15.79
N ALA A 150 16.31 -12.18 16.40
CA ALA A 150 15.44 -11.21 15.73
C ALA A 150 16.22 -10.45 14.65
N LEU A 151 17.44 -10.00 14.96
CA LEU A 151 18.35 -9.35 14.01
C LEU A 151 18.70 -10.29 12.85
N LYS A 152 19.07 -11.54 13.15
CA LYS A 152 19.28 -12.59 12.13
C LYS A 152 18.04 -12.82 11.28
N SER A 153 16.84 -12.77 11.88
CA SER A 153 15.60 -12.91 11.12
C SER A 153 15.33 -11.74 10.19
N MET A 154 15.66 -10.51 10.57
CA MET A 154 15.59 -9.35 9.67
C MET A 154 16.60 -9.48 8.54
N TYR A 155 17.87 -9.76 8.88
CA TYR A 155 18.94 -9.97 7.91
C TYR A 155 18.61 -11.09 6.92
N SER A 156 18.03 -12.19 7.38
CA SER A 156 17.67 -13.32 6.51
C SER A 156 16.68 -12.96 5.41
N GLY A 157 15.83 -11.93 5.62
CA GLY A 157 14.95 -11.41 4.57
C GLY A 157 15.75 -10.75 3.46
N PHE A 158 16.61 -9.81 3.83
CA PHE A 158 17.52 -9.13 2.92
C PHE A 158 18.45 -10.12 2.18
N ALA A 159 19.03 -11.09 2.91
CA ALA A 159 19.88 -12.11 2.32
C ALA A 159 19.11 -12.99 1.32
N PHE A 160 17.87 -13.38 1.64
CA PHE A 160 17.03 -14.15 0.73
C PHE A 160 16.71 -13.40 -0.56
N GLU A 161 16.41 -12.10 -0.46
CA GLU A 161 16.23 -11.25 -1.63
C GLU A 161 17.47 -11.21 -2.52
N ASN A 162 18.65 -10.99 -1.92
CA ASN A 162 19.92 -10.94 -2.64
C ASN A 162 20.28 -12.27 -3.33
N LEU A 163 19.97 -13.40 -2.68
CA LEU A 163 20.18 -14.73 -3.27
C LEU A 163 19.20 -15.05 -4.39
N SER A 164 18.06 -14.36 -4.42
CA SER A 164 16.96 -14.61 -5.36
C SER A 164 16.89 -13.62 -6.52
N LYS A 165 17.91 -12.77 -6.70
CA LYS A 165 18.00 -11.73 -7.73
C LYS A 165 19.21 -12.01 -8.64
N GLU A 166 19.06 -11.86 -9.97
CA GLU A 166 20.16 -12.05 -10.94
C GLU A 166 21.22 -10.94 -10.83
N THR A 167 20.78 -9.71 -10.60
CA THR A 167 21.63 -8.51 -10.43
C THR A 167 21.29 -7.80 -9.13
N GLN A 168 22.29 -7.34 -8.40
CA GLN A 168 22.09 -6.51 -7.22
C GLN A 168 22.27 -5.04 -7.62
N TYR A 169 21.16 -4.32 -7.70
CA TYR A 169 21.16 -2.89 -7.90
C TYR A 169 21.37 -2.17 -6.56
N GLN A 170 22.04 -1.02 -6.59
CA GLN A 170 22.22 -0.20 -5.39
C GLN A 170 20.92 0.51 -4.99
N ASN A 171 20.09 0.81 -5.99
CA ASN A 171 18.84 1.54 -5.83
C ASN A 171 17.67 0.57 -5.67
N ASN A 172 16.69 0.97 -4.87
CA ASN A 172 15.41 0.28 -4.77
C ASN A 172 14.52 0.66 -5.95
N PHE A 173 13.62 -0.24 -6.35
CA PHE A 173 12.63 0.02 -7.39
C PHE A 173 11.25 0.21 -6.75
N CYS A 174 10.54 1.26 -7.18
CA CYS A 174 9.19 1.55 -6.72
C CYS A 174 8.22 1.65 -7.90
N SER A 175 7.12 0.91 -7.82
CA SER A 175 5.96 1.01 -8.70
C SER A 175 4.90 1.92 -8.06
N ILE A 176 4.39 2.91 -8.78
CA ILE A 176 3.26 3.73 -8.36
C ILE A 176 2.01 3.16 -9.01
N VAL A 177 1.06 2.68 -8.20
CA VAL A 177 -0.17 2.07 -8.69
C VAL A 177 -1.39 2.90 -8.30
N TYR A 178 -2.36 2.98 -9.21
CA TYR A 178 -3.70 3.44 -8.90
C TYR A 178 -4.63 2.25 -8.67
N SER A 179 -5.51 2.36 -7.68
CA SER A 179 -6.62 1.42 -7.49
C SER A 179 -7.78 2.11 -6.73
N ARG A 180 -8.85 1.36 -6.49
CA ARG A 180 -10.07 1.81 -5.84
C ARG A 180 -10.62 0.73 -4.92
N LEU A 181 -11.01 1.14 -3.72
CA LEU A 181 -11.78 0.36 -2.76
C LEU A 181 -13.05 1.14 -2.42
N TYR A 182 -14.22 0.57 -2.70
CA TYR A 182 -15.52 1.25 -2.55
C TYR A 182 -15.55 2.62 -3.24
N ASN A 183 -15.59 3.71 -2.46
CA ASN A 183 -15.62 5.10 -2.93
C ASN A 183 -14.28 5.81 -2.80
N ASN A 184 -13.23 5.09 -2.38
CA ASN A 184 -11.90 5.64 -2.17
C ASN A 184 -11.00 5.20 -3.31
N ASN A 185 -10.65 6.15 -4.18
CA ASN A 185 -9.59 6.00 -5.16
C ASN A 185 -8.25 6.32 -4.47
N PHE A 186 -7.22 5.54 -4.72
CA PHE A 186 -5.93 5.75 -4.09
C PHE A 186 -4.77 5.51 -5.05
N ILE A 187 -3.70 6.27 -4.84
CA ILE A 187 -2.40 6.06 -5.45
C ILE A 187 -1.43 5.57 -4.38
N LEU A 188 -0.76 4.46 -4.64
CA LEU A 188 0.21 3.87 -3.72
C LEU A 188 1.55 3.62 -4.39
N ALA A 189 2.61 4.12 -3.79
CA ALA A 189 3.97 3.73 -4.11
C ALA A 189 4.32 2.41 -3.40
N CYS A 190 4.80 1.45 -4.18
CA CYS A 190 5.03 0.06 -3.79
C CYS A 190 6.45 -0.35 -4.21
N GLU A 191 7.34 -0.56 -3.24
CA GLU A 191 8.64 -1.19 -3.52
C GLU A 191 8.43 -2.61 -4.08
N ILE A 192 9.14 -2.95 -5.16
CA ILE A 192 9.04 -4.26 -5.84
C ILE A 192 10.40 -4.95 -5.79
N ASP A 193 10.42 -6.22 -5.36
CA ASP A 193 11.67 -6.94 -5.15
C ASP A 193 12.34 -7.35 -6.46
N CYS A 194 11.57 -7.96 -7.37
CA CYS A 194 12.06 -8.46 -8.65
C CYS A 194 10.91 -8.74 -9.64
N TYR A 195 11.26 -9.17 -10.85
CA TYR A 195 10.30 -9.61 -11.88
C TYR A 195 10.71 -10.95 -12.53
N ASP A 196 9.75 -11.64 -13.14
CA ASP A 196 10.01 -12.82 -13.99
C ASP A 196 9.12 -12.81 -15.24
N ASN A 197 9.75 -12.75 -16.42
CA ASN A 197 9.06 -12.73 -17.72
C ASN A 197 8.44 -14.08 -18.10
N ASN A 198 8.80 -15.18 -17.41
CA ASN A 198 8.27 -16.51 -17.73
C ASN A 198 6.78 -16.67 -17.38
N ASN A 199 6.14 -15.68 -16.75
CA ASN A 199 4.71 -15.70 -16.45
C ASN A 199 3.82 -15.65 -17.71
N ASN A 200 4.31 -15.07 -18.82
CA ASN A 200 3.51 -14.81 -20.02
C ASN A 200 3.62 -15.90 -21.11
N ASN A 201 4.45 -16.93 -20.92
CA ASN A 201 4.66 -17.96 -21.96
C ASN A 201 3.49 -18.96 -22.14
N ASN A 202 2.41 -18.84 -21.36
CA ASN A 202 1.28 -19.76 -21.49
C ASN A 202 0.11 -19.27 -22.36
N ASN A 203 0.11 -18.04 -22.91
CA ASN A 203 -1.06 -17.54 -23.66
C ASN A 203 -0.83 -16.87 -25.02
N ASN A 204 0.39 -16.73 -25.53
CA ASN A 204 0.62 -16.15 -26.88
C ASN A 204 1.54 -17.02 -27.76
N ASN A 205 1.09 -18.23 -28.09
CA ASN A 205 1.49 -18.84 -29.35
C ASN A 205 0.61 -18.24 -30.45
N ASN A 206 0.99 -17.07 -30.95
CA ASN A 206 0.75 -16.58 -32.31
C ASN A 206 1.27 -15.15 -32.42
N ASN A 207 2.54 -15.01 -32.78
CA ASN A 207 2.91 -14.32 -34.02
C ASN A 207 4.43 -14.35 -34.15
N ASN A 208 4.87 -15.10 -35.16
CA ASN A 208 6.16 -14.89 -35.79
C ASN A 208 6.31 -13.41 -36.15
N ASN A 209 7.40 -12.80 -35.72
CA ASN A 209 8.09 -11.80 -36.52
C ASN A 209 9.56 -11.77 -36.12
N ASN A 210 10.37 -12.37 -37.00
CA ASN A 210 11.80 -12.12 -37.07
C ASN A 210 11.98 -10.62 -37.35
N ASN A 211 12.50 -9.86 -36.39
CA ASN A 211 13.19 -8.61 -36.66
C ASN A 211 14.39 -8.53 -35.72
N THR A 212 15.51 -9.00 -36.27
CA THR A 212 16.85 -8.80 -35.76
C THR A 212 17.24 -7.35 -36.07
N GLU A 213 17.00 -6.40 -35.17
CA GLU A 213 17.54 -5.04 -35.32
C GLU A 213 17.58 -4.26 -33.98
N ASN A 214 18.80 -3.82 -33.63
CA ASN A 214 19.18 -2.70 -32.75
C ASN A 214 18.78 -2.74 -31.25
N ASN A 215 19.61 -3.43 -30.46
CA ASN A 215 19.55 -3.51 -28.99
C ASN A 215 20.36 -2.42 -28.26
N GLN A 216 20.09 -1.15 -28.54
CA GLN A 216 20.51 -0.05 -27.67
C GLN A 216 19.37 0.97 -27.61
N ASN A 217 18.76 1.12 -26.43
CA ASN A 217 17.66 2.06 -26.09
C ASN A 217 16.21 1.57 -26.31
N LYS A 218 15.90 0.29 -26.10
CA LYS A 218 14.55 -0.05 -25.61
C LYS A 218 14.56 0.08 -24.10
N GLU A 219 13.84 1.06 -23.57
CA GLU A 219 13.50 1.08 -22.15
C GLU A 219 13.00 -0.32 -21.77
N LYS A 220 13.54 -0.87 -20.68
CA LYS A 220 13.05 -2.15 -20.14
C LYS A 220 11.59 -1.93 -19.73
N ASP A 221 10.67 -2.40 -20.56
CA ASP A 221 9.25 -2.31 -20.24
C ASP A 221 8.89 -3.37 -19.20
N PHE A 222 8.98 -2.98 -17.92
CA PHE A 222 8.51 -3.79 -16.82
C PHE A 222 6.98 -3.82 -16.83
N ASN A 223 6.41 -5.04 -16.75
CA ASN A 223 4.97 -5.24 -16.66
C ASN A 223 4.61 -5.66 -15.24
N ILE A 224 3.60 -5.02 -14.65
CA ILE A 224 3.09 -5.33 -13.31
C ILE A 224 2.68 -6.81 -13.14
N ASP A 225 2.20 -7.45 -14.20
CA ASP A 225 1.83 -8.87 -14.21
C ASP A 225 3.06 -9.82 -14.11
N ASN A 226 4.28 -9.27 -14.20
CA ASN A 226 5.54 -10.01 -14.04
C ASN A 226 6.22 -9.77 -12.68
N TYR A 227 5.70 -8.88 -11.83
CA TYR A 227 6.31 -8.59 -10.53
C TYR A 227 6.23 -9.76 -9.55
N ILE A 228 7.24 -9.85 -8.69
CA ILE A 228 7.37 -10.88 -7.67
C ILE A 228 7.72 -10.21 -6.35
N GLU A 229 6.98 -10.58 -5.30
CA GLU A 229 7.34 -10.31 -3.92
C GLU A 229 8.11 -11.50 -3.34
N LEU A 230 9.23 -11.25 -2.69
CA LEU A 230 10.08 -12.22 -2.03
C LEU A 230 9.87 -12.17 -0.52
N LYS A 231 9.66 -13.33 0.09
CA LYS A 231 9.52 -13.46 1.54
C LYS A 231 10.30 -14.65 2.04
N VAL A 232 10.73 -14.58 3.29
CA VAL A 232 11.31 -15.72 3.99
C VAL A 232 10.58 -15.96 5.31
N THR A 233 10.42 -17.22 5.67
CA THR A 233 9.87 -17.64 6.96
C THR A 233 10.58 -18.89 7.46
N LYS A 234 10.55 -19.11 8.78
CA LYS A 234 10.93 -20.39 9.36
C LYS A 234 10.00 -21.49 8.83
N GLU A 235 10.55 -22.67 8.53
CA GLU A 235 9.78 -23.89 8.32
C GLU A 235 8.82 -24.11 9.47
N THR A 236 7.56 -24.39 9.14
CA THR A 236 6.54 -24.62 10.13
C THR A 236 6.53 -26.07 10.58
N ASP A 237 6.13 -26.27 11.83
CA ASP A 237 5.58 -27.54 12.30
C ASP A 237 4.37 -27.98 11.45
N GLN A 238 3.87 -29.20 11.68
CA GLN A 238 2.69 -29.74 10.97
C GLN A 238 1.47 -28.79 11.02
N SER A 239 1.37 -27.92 12.02
CA SER A 239 0.26 -26.95 12.16
C SER A 239 0.31 -25.80 11.15
N GLY A 240 1.49 -25.49 10.58
CA GLY A 240 1.65 -24.38 9.65
C GLY A 240 1.57 -22.99 10.31
N LYS A 241 1.57 -22.92 11.66
CA LYS A 241 1.15 -21.72 12.40
C LYS A 241 2.00 -20.48 12.08
N TYR A 242 3.32 -20.59 12.04
CA TYR A 242 4.20 -19.45 11.75
C TYR A 242 3.94 -18.87 10.36
N PHE A 243 3.85 -19.73 9.34
CA PHE A 243 3.54 -19.32 7.97
C PHE A 243 2.16 -18.65 7.90
N LYS A 244 1.12 -19.29 8.47
CA LYS A 244 -0.26 -18.77 8.49
C LYS A 244 -0.37 -17.39 9.14
N ASN A 245 0.40 -17.13 10.20
CA ASN A 245 0.45 -15.83 10.85
C ASN A 245 1.05 -14.74 9.95
N LYS A 246 1.98 -15.08 9.05
CA LYS A 246 2.60 -14.11 8.13
C LYS A 246 1.75 -13.83 6.90
N LEU A 247 0.91 -14.78 6.50
CA LEU A 247 0.13 -14.73 5.26
C LEU A 247 -0.74 -13.49 5.09
N LEU A 248 -1.34 -12.94 6.15
CA LEU A 248 -2.09 -11.68 6.06
C LEU A 248 -1.21 -10.55 5.49
N SER A 249 0.01 -10.44 6.00
CA SER A 249 0.91 -9.37 5.60
C SER A 249 1.48 -9.59 4.21
N TYR A 250 1.78 -10.85 3.84
CA TYR A 250 2.23 -11.19 2.50
C TYR A 250 1.13 -10.92 1.47
N TRP A 251 -0.09 -11.37 1.76
CA TRP A 251 -1.24 -11.10 0.91
C TRP A 251 -1.50 -9.61 0.76
N PHE A 252 -1.65 -8.86 1.85
CA PHE A 252 -2.04 -7.45 1.76
C PHE A 252 -0.97 -6.63 1.02
N GLN A 253 0.31 -6.87 1.32
CA GLN A 253 1.42 -6.17 0.67
C GLN A 253 1.39 -6.36 -0.85
N SER A 254 1.28 -7.60 -1.31
CA SER A 254 1.32 -7.91 -2.74
C SER A 254 0.01 -7.59 -3.44
N TYR A 255 -1.14 -7.84 -2.78
CA TYR A 255 -2.48 -7.63 -3.35
C TYR A 255 -2.74 -6.16 -3.67
N ILE A 256 -2.46 -5.26 -2.74
CA ILE A 256 -2.71 -3.83 -2.94
C ILE A 256 -1.73 -3.20 -3.95
N ALA A 257 -0.55 -3.79 -4.11
CA ALA A 257 0.45 -3.40 -5.09
C ALA A 257 0.22 -3.99 -6.49
N GLY A 258 -0.79 -4.87 -6.66
CA GLY A 258 -1.04 -5.57 -7.93
C GLY A 258 0.00 -6.65 -8.27
N VAL A 259 0.85 -7.04 -7.31
CA VAL A 259 1.89 -8.06 -7.51
C VAL A 259 1.23 -9.45 -7.53
N PRO A 260 1.30 -10.21 -8.64
CA PRO A 260 0.54 -11.45 -8.80
C PRO A 260 1.14 -12.65 -8.07
N LYS A 261 2.44 -12.61 -7.76
CA LYS A 261 3.17 -13.77 -7.22
C LYS A 261 3.99 -13.40 -5.98
N VAL A 262 3.93 -14.27 -4.97
CA VAL A 262 4.79 -14.23 -3.79
C VAL A 262 5.63 -15.50 -3.74
N ILE A 263 6.96 -15.36 -3.72
CA ILE A 263 7.88 -16.48 -3.53
C ILE A 263 8.34 -16.48 -2.09
N VAL A 264 8.04 -17.58 -1.38
CA VAL A 264 8.36 -17.75 0.03
C VAL A 264 9.48 -18.78 0.18
N GLY A 265 10.64 -18.34 0.65
CA GLY A 265 11.71 -19.20 1.15
C GLY A 265 11.40 -19.73 2.55
N PHE A 266 11.70 -21.00 2.78
CA PHE A 266 11.54 -21.69 4.04
C PHE A 266 12.91 -22.03 4.61
N ARG A 267 13.23 -21.50 5.79
CA ARG A 267 14.51 -21.72 6.47
C ARG A 267 14.35 -22.57 7.72
N ASN A 268 15.39 -23.29 8.10
CA ASN A 268 15.45 -23.95 9.42
C ASN A 268 15.86 -22.97 10.54
N ASP A 269 16.05 -23.49 11.75
CA ASP A 269 16.50 -22.73 12.93
C ASP A 269 17.94 -22.22 12.84
N SER A 270 18.77 -22.90 12.05
CA SER A 270 20.14 -22.47 11.73
C SER A 270 20.20 -21.47 10.57
N PHE A 271 19.06 -20.96 10.11
CA PHE A 271 18.94 -20.02 8.99
C PHE A 271 19.45 -20.56 7.64
N LEU A 272 19.46 -21.87 7.46
CA LEU A 272 19.69 -22.50 6.16
C LEU A 272 18.39 -22.52 5.37
N LEU A 273 18.41 -22.09 4.11
CA LEU A 273 17.27 -22.16 3.20
C LEU A 273 17.02 -23.63 2.81
N LYS A 274 15.90 -24.22 3.21
CA LYS A 274 15.57 -25.64 2.95
C LYS A 274 14.65 -25.85 1.76
N GLY A 275 13.92 -24.82 1.36
CA GLY A 275 13.04 -24.87 0.21
C GLY A 275 12.49 -23.48 -0.11
N PHE A 276 11.81 -23.36 -1.24
CA PHE A 276 10.99 -22.20 -1.54
C PHE A 276 9.75 -22.61 -2.33
N LYS A 277 8.70 -21.81 -2.26
CA LYS A 277 7.46 -22.03 -2.99
C LYS A 277 6.89 -20.73 -3.53
N ALA A 278 6.44 -20.76 -4.78
CA ALA A 278 5.66 -19.69 -5.37
C ALA A 278 4.18 -19.85 -5.00
N PHE A 279 3.54 -18.74 -4.67
CA PHE A 279 2.12 -18.64 -4.39
C PHE A 279 1.50 -17.53 -5.22
N ASP A 280 0.32 -17.79 -5.78
CA ASP A 280 -0.49 -16.73 -6.39
C ASP A 280 -1.04 -15.83 -5.28
N THR A 281 -0.86 -14.52 -5.39
CA THR A 281 -1.29 -13.56 -4.37
C THR A 281 -2.77 -13.71 -4.03
N ASN A 282 -3.63 -13.88 -5.04
CA ASN A 282 -5.08 -14.05 -4.84
C ASN A 282 -5.47 -15.36 -4.13
N SER A 283 -4.57 -16.36 -4.11
CA SER A 283 -4.79 -17.64 -3.43
C SER A 283 -4.39 -17.61 -1.95
N LEU A 284 -3.54 -16.66 -1.54
CA LEU A 284 -2.99 -16.57 -0.18
C LEU A 284 -4.04 -16.59 0.95
N PRO A 285 -5.20 -15.91 0.85
CA PRO A 285 -6.22 -15.96 1.90
C PRO A 285 -6.70 -17.39 2.22
N ARG A 286 -6.70 -18.29 1.23
CA ARG A 286 -7.17 -19.68 1.40
C ARG A 286 -6.22 -20.50 2.29
N TYR A 287 -4.92 -20.24 2.22
CA TYR A 287 -3.92 -20.98 3.01
C TYR A 287 -3.94 -20.62 4.50
N SER A 288 -4.58 -19.51 4.85
CA SER A 288 -4.73 -19.01 6.22
C SER A 288 -6.16 -19.10 6.74
N TYR A 289 -7.07 -19.81 6.09
CA TYR A 289 -8.40 -20.04 6.64
C TYR A 289 -8.34 -20.91 7.91
N PRO A 290 -9.13 -20.63 8.97
CA PRO A 290 -10.05 -19.50 9.16
C PRO A 290 -9.43 -18.32 9.95
N PHE A 291 -8.09 -18.19 9.99
CA PHE A 291 -7.40 -17.26 10.89
C PHE A 291 -7.65 -15.78 10.60
N TRP A 292 -7.92 -15.42 9.35
CA TRP A 292 -8.35 -14.08 8.95
C TRP A 292 -9.18 -14.16 7.67
N ASP A 293 -10.03 -13.17 7.47
CA ASP A 293 -10.89 -13.06 6.30
C ASP A 293 -10.53 -11.81 5.48
N LYS A 294 -10.45 -11.99 4.16
CA LYS A 294 -10.08 -10.93 3.21
C LYS A 294 -11.08 -9.78 3.23
N ASN A 295 -12.38 -10.10 3.23
CA ASN A 295 -13.45 -9.10 3.16
C ASN A 295 -13.47 -8.28 4.45
N MET A 296 -13.31 -8.93 5.60
CA MET A 296 -13.14 -8.30 6.90
C MET A 296 -11.99 -7.29 6.91
N VAL A 297 -10.81 -7.65 6.41
CA VAL A 297 -9.65 -6.74 6.35
C VAL A 297 -9.92 -5.53 5.46
N LEU A 298 -10.53 -5.73 4.29
CA LEU A 298 -10.83 -4.65 3.35
C LEU A 298 -11.94 -3.71 3.86
N ALA A 299 -13.04 -4.25 4.40
CA ALA A 299 -14.10 -3.46 4.99
C ALA A 299 -13.57 -2.64 6.18
N TYR A 300 -12.84 -3.29 7.09
CA TYR A 300 -12.25 -2.65 8.25
C TYR A 300 -11.29 -1.51 7.89
N GLY A 301 -10.38 -1.74 6.93
CA GLY A 301 -9.47 -0.69 6.48
C GLY A 301 -10.20 0.46 5.82
N ASN A 302 -11.26 0.19 5.05
CA ASN A 302 -12.10 1.23 4.47
C ASN A 302 -12.77 2.10 5.54
N GLU A 303 -13.29 1.53 6.61
CA GLU A 303 -13.88 2.32 7.71
C GLU A 303 -12.87 3.26 8.36
N ILE A 304 -11.60 2.85 8.47
CA ILE A 304 -10.53 3.74 8.95
C ILE A 304 -10.23 4.85 7.94
N LEU A 305 -10.20 4.54 6.63
CA LEU A 305 -10.03 5.56 5.59
C LEU A 305 -11.18 6.59 5.63
N GLU A 306 -12.43 6.15 5.78
CA GLU A 306 -13.59 7.03 5.92
C GLU A 306 -13.52 7.84 7.23
N PHE A 307 -13.07 7.25 8.33
CA PHE A 307 -12.81 7.99 9.57
C PHE A 307 -11.81 9.14 9.35
N ILE A 308 -10.70 8.90 8.67
CA ILE A 308 -9.72 9.95 8.34
C ILE A 308 -10.36 11.02 7.45
N LYS A 309 -11.09 10.60 6.42
CA LYS A 309 -11.73 11.49 5.45
C LYS A 309 -12.79 12.40 6.08
N ASN A 310 -13.57 11.88 7.01
CA ASN A 310 -14.64 12.62 7.67
C ASN A 310 -14.14 13.54 8.81
N ASN A 311 -12.91 13.33 9.29
CA ASN A 311 -12.35 14.07 10.42
C ASN A 311 -11.12 14.93 10.05
N THR A 312 -10.85 15.11 8.77
CA THR A 312 -9.80 16.01 8.25
C THR A 312 -10.40 17.11 7.38
N THR A 313 -9.73 18.26 7.30
CA THR A 313 -10.16 19.41 6.49
C THR A 313 -9.05 19.82 5.54
N SER A 314 -9.41 20.30 4.34
CA SER A 314 -8.47 20.82 3.36
C SER A 314 -7.64 21.97 3.93
N GLY A 315 -6.35 22.03 3.58
CA GLY A 315 -5.39 23.05 4.04
C GLY A 315 -4.82 22.79 5.44
N LYS A 316 -5.12 21.64 6.05
CA LYS A 316 -4.66 21.28 7.39
C LYS A 316 -3.84 20.00 7.40
N SER A 317 -3.00 19.91 8.42
CA SER A 317 -2.17 18.75 8.71
C SER A 317 -2.61 18.07 10.01
N TYR A 318 -2.51 16.75 10.05
CA TYR A 318 -2.94 15.90 11.15
C TYR A 318 -1.93 14.79 11.41
N ARG A 319 -1.95 14.27 12.63
CA ARG A 319 -1.24 13.05 12.99
C ARG A 319 -2.26 11.96 13.32
N LEU A 320 -2.05 10.79 12.75
CA LEU A 320 -2.80 9.56 13.06
C LEU A 320 -1.88 8.63 13.84
N GLU A 321 -2.17 8.45 15.12
CA GLU A 321 -1.39 7.60 16.02
C GLU A 321 -2.19 6.36 16.38
N PHE A 322 -1.54 5.21 16.30
CA PHE A 322 -2.11 3.95 16.74
C PHE A 322 -1.36 3.44 17.96
N ASP A 323 -2.13 3.25 19.03
CA ASP A 323 -1.71 2.59 20.25
C ASP A 323 -2.89 1.74 20.74
N TYR A 324 -2.79 0.43 20.60
CA TYR A 324 -3.93 -0.48 20.72
C TYR A 324 -4.65 -0.31 22.07
N PRO A 325 -5.99 -0.20 22.10
CA PRO A 325 -6.93 -0.36 20.97
C PRO A 325 -7.32 0.97 20.30
N ASN A 326 -6.59 2.05 20.52
CA ASN A 326 -6.97 3.38 20.08
C ASN A 326 -6.24 3.80 18.81
N LEU A 327 -7.00 4.36 17.89
CA LEU A 327 -6.50 5.14 16.77
C LEU A 327 -6.89 6.60 17.03
N LYS A 328 -5.89 7.45 17.29
CA LYS A 328 -6.06 8.87 17.62
C LYS A 328 -5.73 9.73 16.41
N LEU A 329 -6.59 10.68 16.08
CA LEU A 329 -6.41 11.64 15.02
C LEU A 329 -6.51 13.05 15.60
N PHE A 330 -5.46 13.85 15.42
CA PHE A 330 -5.43 15.23 15.89
C PHE A 330 -4.69 16.14 14.93
N GLU A 331 -5.13 17.40 14.85
CA GLU A 331 -4.49 18.43 14.02
C GLU A 331 -3.09 18.74 14.56
N SER A 332 -2.10 18.87 13.68
CA SER A 332 -0.72 19.22 14.03
C SER A 332 -0.14 20.17 12.99
N LYS A 333 0.30 21.34 13.44
CA LYS A 333 0.89 22.39 12.58
C LYS A 333 2.34 22.14 12.21
N GLU A 334 3.01 21.18 12.87
CA GLU A 334 4.42 20.85 12.66
C GLU A 334 4.64 19.97 11.44
N ILE A 335 3.56 19.40 10.89
CA ILE A 335 3.63 18.47 9.77
C ILE A 335 3.56 19.26 8.46
N SER A 336 4.64 19.19 7.70
CA SER A 336 4.71 19.61 6.31
C SER A 336 5.15 18.43 5.44
N LEU A 337 4.21 17.86 4.70
CA LEU A 337 4.45 16.75 3.77
C LEU A 337 4.61 17.22 2.32
N LEU A 338 4.02 18.37 1.99
CA LEU A 338 3.83 18.85 0.62
C LEU A 338 4.70 20.07 0.37
N SER A 339 5.39 20.09 -0.77
CA SER A 339 6.17 21.24 -1.24
C SER A 339 5.25 22.27 -1.90
N ASP A 340 5.72 23.51 -1.97
CA ASP A 340 5.01 24.58 -2.68
C ASP A 340 4.85 24.23 -4.17
N ASP A 341 5.89 23.67 -4.80
CA ASP A 341 5.85 23.20 -6.20
C ASP A 341 4.71 22.21 -6.46
N TYR A 342 4.51 21.25 -5.53
CA TYR A 342 3.42 20.28 -5.65
C TYR A 342 2.05 20.94 -5.45
N LEU A 343 1.93 21.86 -4.49
CA LEU A 343 0.68 22.58 -4.23
C LEU A 343 0.28 23.42 -5.44
N ASP A 344 1.24 24.10 -6.08
CA ASP A 344 1.01 24.88 -7.29
C ASP A 344 0.58 23.99 -8.45
N TYR A 345 1.27 22.87 -8.68
CA TYR A 345 0.86 21.87 -9.67
C TYR A 345 -0.58 21.37 -9.42
N PHE A 346 -0.90 21.02 -8.18
CA PHE A 346 -2.21 20.49 -7.80
C PHE A 346 -3.32 21.52 -8.03
N ASN A 347 -3.10 22.78 -7.61
CA ASN A 347 -4.05 23.87 -7.79
C ASN A 347 -4.29 24.17 -9.28
N ASN A 348 -3.23 24.16 -10.10
CA ASN A 348 -3.35 24.33 -11.55
C ASN A 348 -4.21 23.24 -12.19
N LYS A 349 -4.02 21.97 -11.82
CA LYS A 349 -4.84 20.86 -12.31
C LYS A 349 -6.32 21.02 -11.94
N ILE A 350 -6.64 21.42 -10.70
CA ILE A 350 -8.01 21.68 -10.28
C ILE A 350 -8.64 22.84 -11.07
N ASN A 351 -7.91 23.94 -11.27
CA ASN A 351 -8.42 25.11 -12.00
C ASN A 351 -8.75 24.77 -13.46
N ILE A 352 -7.92 23.97 -14.13
CA ILE A 352 -8.17 23.50 -15.50
C ILE A 352 -9.47 22.69 -15.55
N ILE A 353 -9.69 21.79 -14.59
CA ILE A 353 -10.91 20.97 -14.53
C ILE A 353 -12.15 21.83 -14.31
N ASN A 354 -12.09 22.78 -13.38
CA ASN A 354 -13.21 23.68 -13.08
C ASN A 354 -13.56 24.55 -14.29
N ASN A 355 -12.56 25.08 -15.01
CA ASN A 355 -12.77 25.87 -16.22
C ASN A 355 -13.39 25.03 -17.36
N ASN A 356 -12.93 23.79 -17.55
CA ASN A 356 -13.51 22.88 -18.55
C ASN A 356 -14.97 22.53 -18.23
N ASN A 357 -15.30 22.30 -16.96
CA ASN A 357 -16.68 22.03 -16.54
C ASN A 357 -17.59 23.25 -16.75
N ASN A 358 -17.11 24.46 -16.46
CA ASN A 358 -17.85 25.70 -16.69
C ASN A 358 -18.10 25.94 -18.19
N ASN A 359 -17.11 25.70 -19.04
CA ASN A 359 -17.26 25.80 -20.49
C ASN A 359 -18.25 24.77 -21.05
N ASN A 360 -18.22 23.53 -20.56
CA ASN A 360 -19.18 22.51 -20.95
C ASN A 360 -20.61 22.83 -20.50
N ASN A 361 -20.78 23.40 -19.29
CA ASN A 361 -22.08 23.85 -18.82
C ASN A 361 -22.61 25.05 -19.63
N ASN A 362 -21.75 25.98 -20.03
CA ASN A 362 -22.13 27.10 -20.90
C ASN A 362 -22.51 26.63 -22.32
N ASN A 363 -21.78 25.65 -22.89
CA ASN A 363 -22.12 25.06 -24.18
C ASN A 363 -23.42 24.24 -24.12
N ASN A 364 -23.67 23.50 -23.02
CA ASN A 364 -24.93 22.79 -22.82
C ASN A 364 -26.11 23.73 -22.57
N ASN A 365 -25.91 24.86 -21.89
CA ASN A 365 -26.95 25.88 -21.75
C ASN A 365 -27.26 26.59 -23.09
N ASN A 366 -26.26 26.80 -23.94
CA ASN A 366 -26.48 27.32 -25.29
C ASN A 366 -27.18 26.31 -26.22
N ASN A 367 -26.96 25.01 -26.04
CA ASN A 367 -27.68 23.96 -26.78
C ASN A 367 -29.08 23.64 -26.21
N ASN A 368 -29.29 23.79 -24.90
CA ASN A 368 -30.59 23.58 -24.26
C ASN A 368 -31.56 24.75 -24.43
N ASN A 369 -31.08 25.94 -24.81
CA ASN A 369 -31.96 27.03 -25.27
C ASN A 369 -32.64 26.75 -26.62
N ASN A 370 -32.29 25.65 -27.31
CA ASN A 370 -32.99 25.19 -28.52
C ASN A 370 -33.88 23.95 -28.32
N ASN A 371 -33.97 23.39 -27.11
CA ASN A 371 -34.81 22.21 -26.84
C ASN A 371 -35.34 22.22 -25.40
N ASN A 372 -36.20 23.19 -25.08
CA ASN A 372 -37.07 23.10 -23.91
C ASN A 372 -38.52 22.91 -24.36
N ASN A 373 -38.93 21.65 -24.49
CA ASN A 373 -40.28 21.25 -24.14
C ASN A 373 -40.29 19.81 -23.64
N ASN A 374 -40.87 19.67 -22.43
CA ASN A 374 -41.39 18.48 -21.78
C ASN A 374 -40.52 17.68 -20.78
N ASN A 375 -41.03 17.76 -19.55
CA ASN A 375 -41.26 16.71 -18.55
C ASN A 375 -40.26 16.50 -17.41
N ASN A 376 -40.60 17.20 -16.31
CA ASN A 376 -40.43 16.82 -14.91
C ASN A 376 -40.66 15.32 -14.63
N LYS A 377 -39.76 14.70 -13.86
CA LYS A 377 -40.10 13.84 -12.71
C LYS A 377 -38.90 13.51 -11.81
N ASN A 378 -39.00 14.03 -10.58
CA ASN A 378 -38.45 13.62 -9.28
C ASN A 378 -37.62 12.32 -9.19
N PHE A 379 -36.42 12.44 -8.60
CA PHE A 379 -35.84 11.39 -7.74
C PHE A 379 -35.26 12.02 -6.46
N LYS A 380 -35.73 11.54 -5.31
CA LYS A 380 -35.33 11.96 -3.96
C LYS A 380 -34.02 11.28 -3.54
N GLU A 381 -33.11 12.08 -2.99
CA GLU A 381 -31.89 11.67 -2.29
C GLU A 381 -32.19 10.86 -1.03
N LYS A 382 -31.39 9.81 -0.78
CA LYS A 382 -31.34 9.11 0.52
C LYS A 382 -30.26 9.75 1.39
N ARG A 383 -30.69 10.28 2.55
CA ARG A 383 -29.85 10.84 3.61
C ARG A 383 -29.09 9.72 4.34
N TYR A 384 -27.81 9.95 4.59
CA TYR A 384 -27.02 9.20 5.58
C TYR A 384 -27.40 9.68 6.99
N ILE A 385 -27.44 8.74 7.94
CA ILE A 385 -27.84 8.94 9.33
C ILE A 385 -26.58 9.26 10.15
N ASP A 386 -26.57 10.43 10.79
CA ASP A 386 -25.66 10.78 11.88
C ASP A 386 -25.88 9.82 13.05
N ILE A 387 -24.85 9.04 13.42
CA ILE A 387 -24.82 8.31 14.68
C ILE A 387 -24.15 9.24 15.70
N ASP A 388 -24.99 9.98 16.41
CA ASP A 388 -24.58 10.82 17.50
C ASP A 388 -24.64 10.04 18.83
N ASN A 389 -23.63 10.25 19.66
CA ASN A 389 -23.43 9.62 20.95
C ASN A 389 -24.63 9.87 21.89
N ARG A 390 -25.35 8.82 22.25
CA ARG A 390 -26.20 8.77 23.45
C ARG A 390 -26.62 7.31 23.69
N ASP A 391 -25.96 6.65 24.65
CA ASP A 391 -26.57 5.68 25.56
C ASP A 391 -25.50 5.15 26.55
N ILE A 392 -25.12 6.03 27.48
CA ILE A 392 -24.59 5.61 28.79
C ILE A 392 -25.46 6.30 29.84
N LYS A 393 -26.50 5.60 30.28
CA LYS A 393 -27.09 5.63 31.64
C LYS A 393 -28.40 4.87 31.65
N LYS A 394 -28.55 4.00 32.66
CA LYS A 394 -29.66 3.10 33.05
C LYS A 394 -29.31 1.65 32.68
N ASN A 395 -28.99 0.76 33.61
CA ASN A 395 -29.63 0.52 34.90
C ASN A 395 -28.63 0.22 36.03
N LYS A 396 -28.76 0.97 37.12
CA LYS A 396 -28.53 0.48 38.48
C LYS A 396 -29.87 -0.10 38.94
N THR A 397 -29.90 -1.39 39.23
CA THR A 397 -30.52 -2.06 40.40
C THR A 397 -30.28 -3.54 40.25
#